data_AF-A0A5C6ET53-F1
#
_entry.id   AF-A0A5C6ET53-F1
#
_cell.length_a   1.000
_cell.length_b   1.000
_cell.length_c   1.000
_cell.angle_alpha   90.00
_cell.angle_beta   90.00
_cell.angle_gamma   90.00
#
_symmetry.space_group_name_H-M   'P 1'
#
loop_
_entity.id
_entity.type
_entity.pdbx_description
1 polymer ?
#
loop_
_entity_poly.entity_id
_entity_poly.type
_entity_poly.pdbx_seq_one_letter_code
_entity_poly.pdbx_strand_id
1 'polypeptide(L)'
;MTVKDISNASLHTREVNPNYNEENQLRIKTKKEYRPEDEKNDSIDISKEARELEQTITNLKQLANEIPDVRHEKIEEVKQKIKDGFYDRPEVIFQTAGKIMDVLSNKK
;
A
#
# COMPACT_ATOMS: atom_id res chain seq x y z
N MET A 1 -31.78 -40.55 10.81
CA MET A 1 -30.82 -39.69 10.11
C MET A 1 -29.53 -39.70 10.92
N THR A 2 -28.42 -40.14 10.35
CA THR A 2 -27.12 -40.22 11.03
C THR A 2 -26.13 -39.33 10.29
N VAL A 3 -25.62 -38.33 11.00
CA VAL A 3 -24.67 -37.33 10.50
C VAL A 3 -23.27 -37.95 10.49
N LYS A 4 -22.53 -37.82 9.38
CA LYS A 4 -21.17 -38.38 9.26
C LYS A 4 -20.13 -37.39 9.82
N ASP A 5 -19.22 -37.92 10.62
CA ASP A 5 -18.09 -37.20 11.23
C ASP A 5 -17.13 -36.65 10.17
N ILE A 6 -16.73 -35.38 10.36
CA ILE A 6 -15.92 -34.59 9.41
C ILE A 6 -14.46 -34.46 9.87
N SER A 7 -14.05 -35.23 10.87
CA SER A 7 -12.73 -35.16 11.52
C SER A 7 -11.56 -35.56 10.60
N ASN A 8 -11.82 -36.13 9.43
CA ASN A 8 -10.79 -36.58 8.47
C ASN A 8 -10.65 -35.67 7.23
N ALA A 9 -11.26 -34.49 7.19
CA ALA A 9 -11.06 -33.55 6.09
C ALA A 9 -9.67 -32.89 6.19
N SER A 10 -8.65 -33.52 5.59
CA SER A 10 -7.33 -32.93 5.44
C SER A 10 -7.41 -31.68 4.54
N LEU A 11 -7.29 -30.49 5.14
CA LEU A 11 -7.09 -29.25 4.40
C LEU A 11 -5.78 -29.38 3.62
N HIS A 12 -5.85 -29.48 2.29
CA HIS A 12 -4.66 -29.43 1.45
C HIS A 12 -3.95 -28.10 1.67
N THR A 13 -2.77 -28.14 2.26
CA THR A 13 -1.83 -27.02 2.27
C THR A 13 -1.45 -26.74 0.81
N ARG A 14 -1.65 -25.50 0.35
CA ARG A 14 -1.18 -25.04 -0.97
C ARG A 14 0.35 -25.14 -0.98
N GLU A 15 0.89 -26.19 -1.59
CA GLU A 15 2.30 -26.21 -1.97
C GLU A 15 2.50 -25.15 -3.06
N VAL A 16 3.27 -24.11 -2.76
CA VAL A 16 3.64 -23.09 -3.75
C VAL A 16 4.68 -23.73 -4.67
N ASN A 17 4.26 -24.10 -5.87
CA ASN A 17 5.17 -24.64 -6.89
C ASN A 17 6.14 -23.53 -7.37
N PRO A 18 7.46 -23.65 -7.18
CA PRO A 18 8.41 -22.62 -7.60
C PRO A 18 8.63 -22.55 -9.13
N ASN A 19 8.15 -23.52 -9.90
CA ASN A 19 8.34 -23.58 -11.37
C ASN A 19 7.27 -22.83 -12.19
N TYR A 20 6.42 -22.00 -11.57
CA TYR A 20 5.36 -21.26 -12.28
C TYR A 20 5.88 -20.31 -13.38
N ASN A 21 7.17 -19.94 -13.35
CA ASN A 21 7.74 -18.96 -14.28
C ASN A 21 8.38 -19.57 -15.54
N GLU A 22 8.94 -20.79 -15.48
CA GLU A 22 9.73 -21.33 -16.58
C GLU A 22 8.88 -22.03 -17.67
N GLU A 23 7.84 -22.76 -17.25
CA GLU A 23 6.93 -23.45 -18.17
C GLU A 23 6.13 -22.46 -19.05
N ASN A 24 5.81 -21.29 -18.50
CA ASN A 24 5.12 -20.22 -19.22
C ASN A 24 6.02 -19.56 -20.29
N GLN A 25 7.32 -19.43 -20.03
CA GLN A 25 8.28 -18.84 -20.98
C GLN A 25 8.47 -19.71 -22.24
N LEU A 26 8.51 -21.04 -22.10
CA LEU A 26 8.66 -21.97 -23.23
C LEU A 26 7.41 -22.01 -24.11
N ARG A 27 6.22 -21.94 -23.50
CA ARG A 27 4.92 -21.89 -24.21
C ARG A 27 4.74 -20.63 -25.06
N ILE A 28 5.33 -19.50 -24.64
CA ILE A 28 5.26 -18.23 -25.37
C ILE A 28 6.15 -18.26 -26.63
N LYS A 29 7.29 -18.97 -26.59
CA LYS A 29 8.24 -19.01 -27.71
C LYS A 29 7.79 -19.90 -28.88
N THR A 30 7.14 -21.03 -28.63
CA THR A 30 6.75 -21.98 -29.69
C THR A 30 5.52 -21.56 -30.51
N LYS A 31 4.76 -20.55 -30.07
CA LYS A 31 3.55 -20.07 -30.77
C LYS A 31 3.76 -18.88 -31.70
N LYS A 32 5.00 -18.39 -31.86
CA LYS A 32 5.29 -17.15 -32.59
C LYS A 32 5.44 -17.32 -34.12
N GLU A 33 5.47 -18.54 -34.64
CA GLU A 33 5.82 -18.79 -36.05
C GLU A 33 4.64 -18.97 -37.02
N TYR A 34 3.38 -18.90 -36.58
CA TYR A 34 2.24 -18.82 -37.52
C TYR A 34 1.04 -18.12 -36.87
N ARG A 35 1.09 -16.79 -36.80
CA ARG A 35 -0.09 -15.96 -36.56
C ARG A 35 -0.49 -15.32 -37.91
N PRO A 36 -1.66 -15.64 -38.49
CA PRO A 36 -2.15 -14.89 -39.65
C PRO A 36 -2.35 -13.42 -39.26
N GLU A 37 -1.98 -12.48 -40.13
CA GLU A 37 -1.99 -11.01 -39.90
C GLU A 37 -3.37 -10.42 -39.50
N ASP A 38 -4.44 -11.21 -39.49
CA ASP A 38 -5.78 -10.84 -39.02
C ASP A 38 -5.97 -11.09 -37.51
N GLU A 39 -4.97 -10.70 -36.72
CA GLU A 39 -5.03 -10.83 -35.28
C GLU A 39 -5.86 -9.72 -34.69
N LYS A 40 -7.08 -10.06 -34.28
CA LYS A 40 -7.87 -9.19 -33.43
C LYS A 40 -7.02 -8.86 -32.19
N ASN A 41 -6.53 -7.62 -32.14
CA ASN A 41 -5.84 -7.10 -30.98
C ASN A 41 -6.82 -7.14 -29.81
N ASP A 42 -6.46 -7.84 -28.73
CA ASP A 42 -7.25 -7.79 -27.50
C ASP A 42 -7.30 -6.34 -27.03
N SER A 43 -8.50 -5.76 -27.01
CA SER A 43 -8.73 -4.38 -26.58
C SER A 43 -9.18 -4.38 -25.13
N ILE A 44 -8.52 -3.56 -24.31
CA ILE A 44 -8.91 -3.32 -22.92
C ILE A 44 -9.60 -1.96 -22.87
N ASP A 45 -10.89 -1.97 -22.53
CA ASP A 45 -11.65 -0.75 -22.26
C ASP A 45 -11.58 -0.38 -20.77
N ILE A 46 -10.96 0.76 -20.49
CA ILE A 46 -10.87 1.35 -19.14
C ILE A 46 -11.87 2.51 -19.09
N SER A 47 -12.68 2.56 -18.03
CA SER A 47 -13.63 3.66 -17.84
C SER A 47 -12.90 5.01 -17.76
N LYS A 48 -13.56 6.08 -18.21
CA LYS A 48 -13.00 7.43 -18.15
C LYS A 48 -12.64 7.84 -16.72
N GLU A 49 -13.53 7.52 -15.78
CA GLU A 49 -13.33 7.74 -14.35
C GLU A 49 -12.08 7.01 -13.82
N ALA A 50 -11.85 5.75 -14.21
CA ALA A 50 -10.66 5.02 -13.77
C ALA A 50 -9.36 5.64 -14.28
N ARG A 51 -9.35 6.18 -15.51
CA ARG A 51 -8.18 6.92 -16.06
C ARG A 51 -7.94 8.25 -15.33
N GLU A 52 -9.00 8.98 -15.03
CA GLU A 52 -8.91 10.22 -14.26
C GLU A 52 -8.38 9.95 -12.84
N LEU A 53 -8.90 8.92 -12.17
CA LEU A 53 -8.41 8.48 -10.87
C LEU A 53 -6.93 8.07 -10.93
N GLU A 54 -6.52 7.28 -11.93
CA GLU A 54 -5.12 6.92 -12.12
C GLU A 54 -4.23 8.15 -12.21
N GLN A 55 -4.61 9.13 -13.04
CA GLN A 55 -3.87 10.39 -13.19
C GLN A 55 -3.77 11.16 -11.87
N THR A 56 -4.86 11.24 -11.10
CA THR A 56 -4.82 11.90 -9.78
C THR A 56 -3.88 11.19 -8.83
N ILE A 57 -3.91 9.86 -8.79
CA ILE A 57 -3.06 9.05 -7.92
C ILE A 57 -1.59 9.19 -8.33
N THR A 58 -1.28 9.19 -9.63
CA THR A 58 0.10 9.37 -10.11
C THR A 58 0.64 10.75 -9.74
N ASN A 59 -0.18 11.80 -9.90
CA ASN A 59 0.23 13.16 -9.55
C ASN A 59 0.46 13.31 -8.04
N LEU A 60 -0.42 12.73 -7.21
CA LEU A 60 -0.27 12.74 -5.76
C LEU A 60 0.98 11.97 -5.31
N LYS A 61 1.29 10.84 -5.95
CA LYS A 61 2.53 10.08 -5.68
C LYS A 61 3.78 10.88 -6.04
N GLN A 62 3.77 11.56 -7.19
CA GLN A 62 4.88 12.41 -7.59
C GLN A 62 5.10 13.54 -6.59
N LEU A 63 4.03 14.24 -6.22
CA LEU A 63 4.09 15.30 -5.22
C LEU A 63 4.59 14.78 -3.87
N ALA A 64 4.12 13.62 -3.42
CA ALA A 64 4.58 13.00 -2.19
C ALA A 64 6.08 12.67 -2.20
N ASN A 65 6.62 12.26 -3.36
CA ASN A 65 8.04 11.98 -3.53
C ASN A 65 8.90 13.25 -3.61
N GLU A 66 8.33 14.37 -4.04
CA GLU A 66 9.01 15.67 -4.07
C GLU A 66 9.16 16.29 -2.67
N ILE A 67 8.30 15.87 -1.71
CA ILE A 67 8.41 16.33 -0.33
C ILE A 67 9.72 15.75 0.25
N PRO A 68 10.64 16.62 0.72
CA PRO A 68 11.87 16.14 1.32
C PRO A 68 11.56 15.37 2.61
N ASP A 69 12.26 14.25 2.80
CA ASP A 69 12.17 13.41 4.00
C ASP A 69 12.36 14.24 5.28
N VAL A 70 13.29 15.20 5.21
CA VAL A 70 13.54 16.16 6.29
C VAL A 70 13.14 17.57 5.86
N ARG A 71 12.12 18.11 6.55
CA ARG A 71 11.70 19.51 6.38
C ARG A 71 12.55 20.43 7.27
N HIS A 72 13.69 20.87 6.75
CA HIS A 72 14.66 21.70 7.48
C HIS A 72 14.04 22.97 8.11
N GLU A 73 13.13 23.64 7.41
CA GLU A 73 12.38 24.79 7.95
C GLU A 73 11.68 24.45 9.28
N LYS A 74 11.04 23.28 9.34
CA LYS A 74 10.33 22.83 10.55
C LYS A 74 11.30 22.50 11.68
N ILE A 75 12.47 21.96 11.34
CA ILE A 75 13.53 21.70 12.32
C ILE A 75 14.02 23.01 12.93
N GLU A 76 14.26 24.03 12.13
CA GLU A 76 14.72 25.32 12.65
C GLU A 76 13.65 25.99 13.53
N GLU A 77 12.37 25.93 13.15
CA GLU A 77 11.26 26.40 13.99
C GLU A 77 11.25 25.68 15.36
N VAL A 78 11.40 24.34 15.36
CA VAL A 78 11.42 23.54 16.59
C VAL A 78 12.65 23.86 17.43
N LYS A 79 13.82 24.03 16.83
CA LYS A 79 15.04 24.44 17.54
C LYS A 79 14.85 25.78 18.23
N GLN A 80 14.19 26.75 17.60
CA GLN A 80 13.88 28.02 18.25
C GLN A 80 12.91 27.85 19.42
N LYS A 81 11.83 27.08 19.24
CA LYS A 81 10.89 26.77 20.33
C LYS A 81 11.57 26.14 21.55
N ILE A 82 12.57 25.28 21.32
CA ILE A 82 13.38 24.70 22.40
C ILE A 82 14.20 25.78 23.10
N LYS A 83 14.89 26.64 22.35
CA LYS A 83 15.69 27.75 22.91
C LYS A 83 14.84 28.72 23.72
N ASP A 84 13.63 29.01 23.26
CA ASP A 84 12.69 29.95 23.87
C ASP A 84 11.96 29.36 25.11
N GLY A 85 12.26 28.11 25.48
CA GLY A 85 11.59 27.41 26.59
C GLY A 85 10.10 27.20 26.34
N PHE A 86 9.66 27.16 25.08
CA PHE A 86 8.24 27.05 24.73
C PHE A 86 7.60 25.79 25.33
N TYR A 87 8.35 24.69 25.36
CA TYR A 87 7.88 23.41 25.87
C TYR A 87 7.89 23.30 27.40
N ASP A 88 8.62 24.19 28.08
CA ASP A 88 8.67 24.23 29.55
C ASP A 88 7.45 24.95 30.16
N ARG A 89 6.64 25.59 29.30
CA ARG A 89 5.43 26.29 29.71
C ARG A 89 4.42 25.30 30.28
N PRO A 90 3.85 25.57 31.47
CA PRO A 90 2.94 24.64 32.13
C PRO A 90 1.73 24.32 31.25
N GLU A 91 1.22 25.29 30.48
CA GLU A 91 0.08 25.08 29.58
C GLU A 91 0.38 24.02 28.51
N VAL A 92 1.59 24.03 27.95
CA VAL A 92 2.01 23.08 26.91
C VAL A 92 2.17 21.68 27.51
N ILE A 93 2.71 21.60 28.73
CA ILE A 93 2.85 20.34 29.47
C ILE A 93 1.47 19.73 29.76
N PHE A 94 0.53 20.52 30.29
CA PHE A 94 -0.82 20.04 30.59
C PHE A 94 -1.58 19.60 29.34
N GLN A 95 -1.51 20.36 28.24
CA GLN A 95 -2.13 19.96 26.97
C GLN A 95 -1.55 18.65 26.43
N THR A 96 -0.23 18.48 26.53
CA THR A 96 0.45 17.27 26.07
C THR A 96 0.05 16.07 26.92
N ALA A 97 0.02 16.23 28.26
CA ALA A 97 -0.42 15.20 29.18
C ALA A 97 -1.87 14.77 28.92
N GLY A 98 -2.78 15.73 28.68
CA GLY A 98 -4.17 15.44 28.32
C GLY A 98 -4.28 14.56 27.08
N LYS A 99 -3.60 14.93 25.99
CA LYS A 99 -3.60 14.14 24.74
C LYS A 99 -3.06 12.73 24.92
N ILE A 100 -2.01 12.56 25.74
CA ILE A 100 -1.46 11.23 26.06
C ILE A 100 -2.52 10.39 26.78
N MET A 101 -3.20 10.97 27.78
CA MET A 101 -4.26 10.30 28.51
C MET A 101 -5.44 9.91 27.60
N ASP A 102 -5.82 10.78 26.66
CA ASP A 102 -6.90 10.49 25.70
C ASP A 102 -6.55 9.30 24.80
N VAL A 103 -5.34 9.27 24.25
CA VAL A 103 -4.87 8.18 23.39
C VAL A 103 -4.81 6.85 24.16
N LEU A 104 -4.37 6.88 25.41
CA LEU A 104 -4.28 5.67 26.25
C LEU A 104 -5.65 5.20 26.75
N SER A 105 -6.59 6.12 26.99
CA SER A 105 -7.93 5.80 27.51
C SER A 105 -8.88 5.28 26.42
N ASN A 106 -8.70 5.73 25.17
CA ASN A 106 -9.51 5.30 24.02
C ASN A 106 -9.12 3.91 23.48
N LYS A 107 -8.23 3.18 24.15
CA LYS A 107 -7.78 1.83 23.77
C LYS A 107 -8.62 0.70 24.40
N LYS A 108 -9.92 0.94 24.64
CA LYS A 108 -10.88 -0.07 25.11
C LYS A 108 -11.71 -0.65 23.99
#